data_AF-A0A7Y9VR92-F1
#
_entry.id   AF-A0A7Y9VR92-F1
#
_cell.length_a   1.000
_cell.length_b   1.000
_cell.length_c   1.000
_cell.angle_alpha   90.00
_cell.angle_beta   90.00
_cell.angle_gamma   90.00
#
_symmetry.space_group_name_H-M   'P 1'
#
loop_
_entity.id
_entity.type
_entity.pdbx_description
1 polymer ?
#
loop_
_entity_poly.entity_id
_entity_poly.type
_entity_poly.pdbx_seq_one_letter_code
_entity_poly.pdbx_strand_id
1 'polypeptide(L)'
;MFAKTPPKPESFKVFLDALKSINSNRHDKQSLIRIVEEVSTLMQSNIDFYSTLSTRHSARAKKTRWIAIIFGTLGVLAPLLGGINEYFKALVGWGYPALAIAGAAMLVDRSFGYTRGHIRYVIARLELKHLLTNFQVQWSMWLANHPENTLAPEQLKEAEAFLQKFIDTAHEIVKAETAAWGIAVVEDMQELKNLIGQNAKAKQDNAKDPG
;
A
#
# COMPACT_ATOMS: atom_id res chain seq x y z
N MET A 1 5.00 7.02 -19.73
CA MET A 1 3.78 6.78 -18.93
C MET A 1 3.94 7.49 -17.60
N PHE A 2 3.36 8.69 -17.50
CA PHE A 2 3.57 9.59 -16.37
C PHE A 2 3.12 8.94 -15.06
N ALA A 3 4.07 8.74 -14.15
CA ALA A 3 3.77 8.42 -12.77
C ALA A 3 3.01 9.62 -12.21
N LYS A 4 1.67 9.49 -12.06
CA LYS A 4 0.92 10.37 -11.18
C LYS A 4 1.61 10.29 -9.81
N THR A 5 2.26 11.38 -9.43
CA THR A 5 2.83 11.57 -8.10
C THR A 5 1.75 11.25 -7.05
N PRO A 6 2.12 10.76 -5.85
CA PRO A 6 1.16 10.64 -4.78
C PRO A 6 0.38 11.96 -4.65
N PRO A 7 -0.94 11.93 -4.44
CA PRO A 7 -1.63 13.10 -3.95
C PRO A 7 -0.91 13.48 -2.65
N LYS A 8 -0.16 14.59 -2.68
CA LYS A 8 0.61 15.06 -1.54
C LYS A 8 -0.36 15.23 -0.35
N PRO A 9 0.09 15.12 0.91
CA PRO A 9 -0.73 15.52 2.06
C PRO A 9 -1.24 16.97 1.95
N GLU A 10 -0.54 17.79 1.15
CA GLU A 10 -0.96 19.12 0.71
C GLU A 10 -2.27 19.14 -0.08
N SER A 11 -2.60 18.09 -0.86
CA SER A 11 -3.85 18.03 -1.65
C SER A 11 -5.10 17.91 -0.77
N PHE A 12 -5.00 17.17 0.34
CA PHE A 12 -6.06 17.09 1.34
C PHE A 12 -6.21 18.40 2.11
N LYS A 13 -5.09 19.11 2.35
CA LYS A 13 -5.10 20.43 2.96
C LYS A 13 -5.69 21.49 2.03
N VAL A 14 -5.31 21.47 0.74
CA VAL A 14 -5.91 22.30 -0.33
C VAL A 14 -7.41 22.03 -0.46
N PHE A 15 -7.81 20.76 -0.30
CA PHE A 15 -9.20 20.35 -0.28
C PHE A 15 -9.97 20.86 0.95
N LEU A 16 -9.39 20.76 2.14
CA LEU A 16 -9.94 21.34 3.38
C LEU A 16 -9.98 22.88 3.33
N ASP A 17 -8.98 23.51 2.72
CA ASP A 17 -8.88 24.96 2.56
C ASP A 17 -9.90 25.46 1.52
N ALA A 18 -10.13 24.70 0.44
CA ALA A 18 -11.21 24.96 -0.51
C ALA A 18 -12.57 24.90 0.19
N LEU A 19 -12.82 23.88 1.02
CA LEU A 19 -14.03 23.78 1.84
C LEU A 19 -14.20 24.97 2.81
N LYS A 20 -13.15 25.33 3.54
CA LYS A 20 -13.17 26.48 4.46
C LYS A 20 -13.44 27.81 3.76
N SER A 21 -12.89 28.01 2.57
CA SER A 21 -13.10 29.24 1.80
C SER A 21 -14.53 29.38 1.25
N ILE A 22 -15.25 28.27 1.08
CA ILE A 22 -16.61 28.23 0.53
C ILE A 22 -17.68 28.38 1.63
N ASN A 23 -17.40 27.94 2.86
CA ASN A 23 -18.27 28.13 4.04
C ASN A 23 -18.68 29.60 4.26
N SER A 24 -17.87 30.56 3.81
CA SER A 24 -18.13 31.97 4.03
C SER A 24 -19.23 32.56 3.13
N ASN A 25 -19.70 31.85 2.10
CA ASN A 25 -20.67 32.41 1.15
C ASN A 25 -21.39 31.30 0.35
N ARG A 26 -22.55 30.77 0.83
CA ARG A 26 -23.70 30.29 -0.01
C ARG A 26 -24.83 29.56 0.74
N HIS A 27 -26.07 29.82 0.29
CA HIS A 27 -27.32 29.11 0.62
C HIS A 27 -27.87 28.27 -0.58
N ASP A 28 -27.03 27.96 -1.57
CA ASP A 28 -27.46 27.40 -2.86
C ASP A 28 -27.07 25.92 -3.02
N LYS A 29 -28.08 25.06 -3.26
CA LYS A 29 -27.95 23.61 -3.45
C LYS A 29 -26.99 23.22 -4.57
N GLN A 30 -26.95 23.98 -5.66
CA GLN A 30 -26.06 23.72 -6.79
C GLN A 30 -24.59 23.72 -6.39
N SER A 31 -24.27 24.52 -5.38
CA SER A 31 -22.91 24.68 -4.92
C SER A 31 -22.47 23.51 -4.06
N LEU A 32 -23.39 22.95 -3.26
CA LEU A 32 -23.14 21.69 -2.53
C LEU A 32 -22.95 20.51 -3.48
N ILE A 33 -23.77 20.41 -4.53
CA ILE A 33 -23.64 19.35 -5.54
C ILE A 33 -22.25 19.41 -6.18
N ARG A 34 -21.81 20.59 -6.58
CA ARG A 34 -20.48 20.79 -7.16
C ARG A 34 -19.36 20.39 -6.22
N ILE A 35 -19.44 20.78 -4.94
CA ILE A 35 -18.45 20.39 -3.93
C ILE A 35 -18.39 18.87 -3.82
N VAL A 36 -19.55 18.22 -3.67
CA VAL A 36 -19.62 16.76 -3.53
C VAL A 36 -19.06 16.03 -4.76
N GLU A 37 -19.25 16.58 -5.96
CA GLU A 37 -18.66 16.06 -7.19
C GLU A 37 -17.13 16.20 -7.22
N GLU A 38 -16.60 17.37 -6.84
CA GLU A 38 -15.17 17.62 -6.73
C GLU A 38 -14.51 16.71 -5.67
N VAL A 39 -15.16 16.56 -4.51
CA VAL A 39 -14.76 15.65 -3.42
C VAL A 39 -14.73 14.20 -3.91
N SER A 40 -15.79 13.76 -4.60
CA SER A 40 -15.90 12.40 -5.11
C SER A 40 -14.83 12.11 -6.16
N THR A 41 -14.54 13.08 -7.04
CA THR A 41 -13.51 12.97 -8.08
C THR A 41 -12.11 12.86 -7.45
N LEU A 42 -11.82 13.68 -6.43
CA LEU A 42 -10.57 13.61 -5.70
C LEU A 42 -10.42 12.26 -4.99
N MET A 43 -11.48 11.78 -4.33
CA MET A 43 -11.49 10.49 -3.67
C MET A 43 -11.25 9.33 -4.66
N GLN A 44 -11.89 9.39 -5.83
CA GLN A 44 -11.66 8.42 -6.90
C GLN A 44 -10.19 8.42 -7.34
N SER A 45 -9.56 9.60 -7.43
CA SER A 45 -8.13 9.72 -7.72
C SER A 45 -7.25 9.04 -6.66
N ASN A 46 -7.59 9.18 -5.37
CA ASN A 46 -6.91 8.49 -4.27
C ASN A 46 -7.06 6.96 -4.39
N ILE A 47 -8.25 6.46 -4.70
CA ILE A 47 -8.52 5.03 -4.92
C ILE A 47 -7.66 4.49 -6.07
N ASP A 48 -7.56 5.23 -7.18
CA ASP A 48 -6.76 4.84 -8.35
C ASP A 48 -5.25 4.84 -8.04
N PHE A 49 -4.81 5.78 -7.20
CA PHE A 49 -3.43 5.83 -6.72
C PHE A 49 -3.07 4.56 -5.92
N TYR A 50 -3.89 4.20 -4.91
CA TYR A 50 -3.68 2.95 -4.15
C TYR A 50 -3.78 1.70 -5.03
N SER A 51 -4.65 1.71 -6.04
CA SER A 51 -4.73 0.64 -7.04
C SER A 51 -3.41 0.49 -7.80
N THR A 52 -2.83 1.58 -8.26
CA THR A 52 -1.55 1.60 -9.00
C THR A 52 -0.38 1.17 -8.13
N LEU A 53 -0.34 1.58 -6.86
CA LEU A 53 0.68 1.13 -5.92
C LEU A 53 0.59 -0.37 -5.66
N SER A 54 -0.62 -0.88 -5.42
CA SER A 54 -0.82 -2.30 -5.15
C SER A 54 -0.33 -3.19 -6.30
N THR A 55 -0.58 -2.80 -7.55
CA THR A 55 -0.16 -3.60 -8.73
C THR A 55 1.35 -3.58 -8.91
N ARG A 56 2.01 -2.45 -8.65
CA ARG A 56 3.48 -2.34 -8.68
C ARG A 56 4.14 -3.21 -7.63
N HIS A 57 3.64 -3.20 -6.40
CA HIS A 57 4.14 -4.04 -5.32
C HIS A 57 3.91 -5.53 -5.61
N SER A 58 2.74 -5.89 -6.14
CA SER A 58 2.44 -7.27 -6.57
C SER A 58 3.39 -7.74 -7.69
N ALA A 59 3.66 -6.89 -8.69
CA ALA A 59 4.57 -7.22 -9.77
C ALA A 59 6.01 -7.43 -9.28
N ARG A 60 6.48 -6.61 -8.33
CA ARG A 60 7.80 -6.75 -7.71
C ARG A 60 7.90 -8.03 -6.87
N ALA A 61 6.87 -8.33 -6.08
CA ALA A 61 6.79 -9.57 -5.29
C ALA A 61 6.76 -10.84 -6.17
N LYS A 62 6.07 -10.78 -7.32
CA LYS A 62 6.08 -11.90 -8.27
C LYS A 62 7.48 -12.13 -8.85
N LYS A 63 8.19 -11.06 -9.23
CA LYS A 63 9.55 -11.17 -9.79
C LYS A 63 10.55 -11.77 -8.81
N THR A 64 10.56 -11.31 -7.56
CA THR A 64 11.44 -11.85 -6.50
C THR A 64 11.19 -13.33 -6.27
N ARG A 65 9.92 -13.75 -6.22
CA ARG A 65 9.55 -15.17 -6.10
C ARG A 65 9.99 -16.01 -7.29
N TRP A 66 9.80 -15.53 -8.52
CA TRP A 66 10.26 -16.25 -9.71
C TRP A 66 11.78 -16.41 -9.73
N ILE A 67 12.53 -15.37 -9.36
CA ILE A 67 13.99 -15.46 -9.22
C ILE A 67 14.37 -16.50 -8.17
N ALA A 68 13.75 -16.47 -6.99
CA ALA A 68 14.02 -17.42 -5.92
C ALA A 68 13.72 -18.88 -6.34
N ILE A 69 12.60 -19.11 -7.04
CA ILE A 69 12.23 -20.45 -7.53
C ILE A 69 13.23 -20.94 -8.58
N ILE A 70 13.55 -20.12 -9.57
CA ILE A 70 14.47 -20.52 -10.66
C ILE A 70 15.86 -20.82 -10.10
N PHE A 71 16.44 -19.90 -9.34
CA PHE A 71 17.78 -20.05 -8.79
C PHE A 71 17.85 -21.10 -7.67
N GLY A 72 16.78 -21.23 -6.87
CA GLY A 72 16.69 -22.28 -5.85
C GLY A 72 16.65 -23.67 -6.50
N THR A 73 15.83 -23.83 -7.54
CA THR A 73 15.72 -25.10 -8.28
C THR A 73 17.04 -25.44 -8.97
N LEU A 74 17.67 -24.48 -9.67
CA LEU A 74 18.97 -24.69 -10.30
C LEU A 74 20.08 -24.99 -9.28
N GLY A 75 20.06 -24.31 -8.15
CA GLY A 75 21.02 -24.49 -7.06
C GLY A 75 20.95 -25.87 -6.42
N VAL A 76 19.75 -26.44 -6.27
CA VAL A 76 19.54 -27.81 -5.77
C VAL A 76 19.87 -28.86 -6.84
N LEU A 77 19.55 -28.60 -8.12
CA LEU A 77 19.77 -29.57 -9.20
C LEU A 77 21.23 -29.65 -9.69
N ALA A 78 22.01 -28.56 -9.58
CA ALA A 78 23.38 -28.51 -10.09
C ALA A 78 24.32 -29.57 -9.46
N PRO A 79 24.33 -29.81 -8.14
CA PRO A 79 25.10 -30.90 -7.53
C PRO A 79 24.65 -32.29 -7.98
N LEU A 80 23.33 -32.49 -8.16
CA LEU A 80 22.75 -33.76 -8.56
C LEU A 80 23.14 -34.14 -10.00
N LEU A 81 23.14 -33.18 -10.92
CA LEU A 81 23.51 -33.40 -12.32
C LEU A 81 25.02 -33.64 -12.50
N GLY A 82 25.86 -32.99 -11.70
CA GLY A 82 27.30 -33.21 -11.70
C GLY A 82 27.73 -34.61 -11.25
N GLY A 83 26.87 -35.32 -10.51
CA GLY A 83 27.08 -36.72 -10.14
C GLY A 83 26.77 -37.71 -11.26
N ILE A 84 26.02 -37.30 -12.29
CA ILE A 84 25.54 -38.19 -13.37
C ILE A 84 26.49 -38.18 -14.57
N ASN A 85 27.09 -37.03 -14.91
CA ASN A 85 27.91 -36.90 -16.11
C ASN A 85 29.05 -35.88 -15.94
N GLU A 86 30.22 -36.20 -16.48
CA GLU A 86 31.45 -35.41 -16.41
C GLU A 86 31.33 -34.06 -17.13
N TYR A 87 30.50 -33.99 -18.18
CA TYR A 87 30.15 -32.73 -18.86
C TYR A 87 29.46 -31.71 -17.94
N PHE A 88 28.79 -32.16 -16.87
CA PHE A 88 28.09 -31.30 -15.92
C PHE A 88 28.89 -30.97 -14.66
N LYS A 89 30.14 -31.45 -14.52
CA LYS A 89 31.01 -31.08 -13.37
C LYS A 89 31.19 -29.58 -13.22
N ALA A 90 31.24 -28.83 -14.33
CA ALA A 90 31.35 -27.38 -14.32
C ALA A 90 30.14 -26.68 -13.68
N LEU A 91 28.95 -27.29 -13.70
CA LEU A 91 27.73 -26.73 -13.10
C LEU A 91 27.72 -26.85 -11.57
N VAL A 92 28.43 -27.81 -11.00
CA VAL A 92 28.47 -28.04 -9.53
C VAL A 92 28.98 -26.79 -8.79
N GLY A 93 29.97 -26.10 -9.36
CA GLY A 93 30.51 -24.85 -8.79
C GLY A 93 29.51 -23.68 -8.77
N TRP A 94 28.47 -23.72 -9.61
CA TRP A 94 27.43 -22.70 -9.68
C TRP A 94 26.23 -22.97 -8.76
N GLY A 95 26.14 -24.16 -8.15
CA GLY A 95 25.04 -24.52 -7.26
C GLY A 95 24.94 -23.64 -6.02
N TYR A 96 26.04 -23.46 -5.29
CA TYR A 96 26.09 -22.61 -4.10
C TYR A 96 25.80 -21.12 -4.40
N PRO A 97 26.41 -20.49 -5.43
CA PRO A 97 26.04 -19.14 -5.86
C PRO A 97 24.55 -19.01 -6.22
N ALA A 98 23.98 -20.01 -6.90
CA ALA A 98 22.55 -19.98 -7.25
C ALA A 98 21.65 -20.05 -6.01
N LEU A 99 21.97 -20.89 -5.02
CA LEU A 99 21.27 -20.92 -3.74
C LEU A 99 21.41 -19.61 -2.97
N ALA A 100 22.59 -18.98 -2.99
CA ALA A 100 22.82 -17.69 -2.35
C ALA A 100 21.96 -16.57 -2.99
N ILE A 101 21.84 -16.56 -4.32
CA ILE A 101 20.96 -15.62 -5.05
C ILE A 101 19.49 -15.86 -4.69
N ALA A 102 19.06 -17.12 -4.59
CA ALA A 102 17.69 -17.45 -4.21
C ALA A 102 17.35 -16.99 -2.78
N GLY A 103 18.27 -17.23 -1.83
CA GLY A 103 18.14 -16.75 -0.45
C GLY A 103 18.13 -15.22 -0.37
N ALA A 104 19.02 -14.55 -1.10
CA ALA A 104 19.06 -13.08 -1.19
C ALA A 104 17.76 -12.51 -1.78
N ALA A 105 17.20 -13.14 -2.82
CA ALA A 105 15.93 -12.72 -3.42
C ALA A 105 14.76 -12.82 -2.44
N MET A 106 14.71 -13.87 -1.61
CA MET A 106 13.71 -14.01 -0.55
C MET A 106 13.88 -12.97 0.57
N LEU A 107 15.12 -12.71 0.98
CA LEU A 107 15.42 -11.66 1.97
C LEU A 107 15.05 -10.27 1.47
N VAL A 108 15.25 -9.99 0.18
CA VAL A 108 14.81 -8.76 -0.47
C VAL A 108 13.28 -8.69 -0.50
N ASP A 109 12.57 -9.76 -0.87
CA ASP A 109 11.10 -9.74 -0.84
C ASP A 109 10.53 -9.42 0.56
N ARG A 110 11.17 -10.00 1.58
CA ARG A 110 10.82 -9.78 2.99
C ARG A 110 11.15 -8.37 3.46
N SER A 111 12.39 -7.92 3.27
CA SER A 111 12.89 -6.63 3.81
C SER A 111 12.26 -5.41 3.14
N PHE A 112 11.88 -5.52 1.86
CA PHE A 112 11.19 -4.44 1.16
C PHE A 112 9.67 -4.52 1.30
N GLY A 113 9.15 -5.56 1.97
CA GLY A 113 7.73 -5.68 2.32
C GLY A 113 6.80 -5.65 1.10
N TYR A 114 7.21 -6.12 -0.08
CA TYR A 114 6.41 -5.99 -1.31
C TYR A 114 5.05 -6.67 -1.16
N THR A 115 5.01 -7.86 -0.56
CA THR A 115 3.77 -8.60 -0.28
C THR A 115 2.91 -7.89 0.78
N ARG A 116 3.51 -7.45 1.89
CA ARG A 116 2.80 -6.79 3.00
C ARG A 116 2.22 -5.43 2.56
N GLY A 117 3.00 -4.66 1.80
CA GLY A 117 2.56 -3.39 1.21
C GLY A 117 1.43 -3.58 0.21
N HIS A 118 1.48 -4.61 -0.64
CA HIS A 118 0.39 -4.93 -1.56
C HIS A 118 -0.94 -5.12 -0.82
N ILE A 119 -0.96 -5.97 0.22
CA ILE A 119 -2.17 -6.25 0.99
C ILE A 119 -2.69 -4.98 1.68
N ARG A 120 -1.82 -4.20 2.32
CA ARG A 120 -2.19 -2.95 3.00
C ARG A 120 -2.82 -1.92 2.05
N TYR A 121 -2.24 -1.74 0.85
CA TYR A 121 -2.82 -0.87 -0.16
C TYR A 121 -4.15 -1.39 -0.71
N VAL A 122 -4.32 -2.71 -0.84
CA VAL A 122 -5.60 -3.29 -1.26
C VAL A 122 -6.69 -3.07 -0.22
N ILE A 123 -6.38 -3.25 1.06
CA ILE A 123 -7.32 -3.00 2.17
C ILE A 123 -7.76 -1.53 2.18
N ALA A 124 -6.80 -0.59 2.23
CA ALA A 124 -7.10 0.83 2.21
C ALA A 124 -7.94 1.22 0.98
N ARG A 125 -7.61 0.69 -0.20
CA ARG A 125 -8.40 0.92 -1.42
C ARG A 125 -9.85 0.43 -1.29
N LEU A 126 -10.06 -0.77 -0.73
CA LEU A 126 -11.40 -1.34 -0.55
C LEU A 126 -12.22 -0.53 0.44
N GLU A 127 -11.62 -0.10 1.54
CA GLU A 127 -12.26 0.75 2.55
C GLU A 127 -12.65 2.11 1.97
N LEU A 128 -11.73 2.77 1.25
CA LEU A 128 -12.02 4.04 0.57
C LEU A 128 -13.12 3.90 -0.48
N LYS A 129 -13.13 2.81 -1.26
CA LYS A 129 -14.16 2.55 -2.26
C LYS A 129 -15.52 2.31 -1.61
N HIS A 130 -15.57 1.49 -0.56
CA HIS A 130 -16.80 1.23 0.19
C HIS A 130 -17.36 2.52 0.81
N LEU A 131 -16.49 3.36 1.40
CA LEU A 131 -16.85 4.66 1.94
C LEU A 131 -17.44 5.58 0.87
N LEU A 132 -16.79 5.69 -0.30
CA LEU A 132 -17.26 6.52 -1.42
C LEU A 132 -18.62 6.04 -1.95
N THR A 133 -18.80 4.74 -2.16
CA THR A 133 -20.07 4.17 -2.64
C THR A 133 -21.21 4.43 -1.65
N ASN A 134 -20.98 4.20 -0.36
CA ASN A 134 -22.00 4.46 0.66
C ASN A 134 -22.36 5.94 0.76
N PHE A 135 -21.37 6.82 0.67
CA PHE A 135 -21.58 8.26 0.66
C PHE A 135 -22.40 8.71 -0.55
N GLN A 136 -22.06 8.23 -1.76
CA GLN A 136 -22.80 8.55 -2.99
C GLN A 136 -24.27 8.11 -2.90
N VAL A 137 -24.54 6.89 -2.43
CA VAL A 137 -25.90 6.39 -2.26
C VAL A 137 -26.70 7.25 -1.28
N GLN A 138 -26.13 7.53 -0.10
CA GLN A 138 -26.78 8.36 0.91
C GLN A 138 -26.99 9.80 0.43
N TRP A 139 -26.02 10.38 -0.29
CA TRP A 139 -26.15 11.70 -0.88
C TRP A 139 -27.25 11.77 -1.94
N SER A 140 -27.36 10.76 -2.82
CA SER A 140 -28.45 10.67 -3.79
C SER A 140 -29.81 10.57 -3.12
N MET A 141 -29.93 9.78 -2.04
CA MET A 141 -31.16 9.70 -1.25
C MET A 141 -31.50 11.04 -0.58
N TRP A 142 -30.50 11.71 -0.01
CA TRP A 142 -30.68 13.02 0.62
C TRP A 142 -31.13 14.08 -0.39
N LEU A 143 -30.55 14.11 -1.60
CA LEU A 143 -30.98 15.01 -2.68
C LEU A 143 -32.41 14.73 -3.15
N ALA A 144 -32.82 13.45 -3.19
CA ALA A 144 -34.18 13.07 -3.56
C ALA A 144 -35.23 13.52 -2.54
N ASN A 145 -34.86 13.55 -1.25
CA ASN A 145 -35.73 14.02 -0.17
C ASN A 145 -35.81 15.56 -0.07
N HIS A 146 -34.89 16.27 -0.71
CA HIS A 146 -34.80 17.74 -0.68
C HIS A 146 -34.84 18.31 -2.11
N PRO A 147 -35.97 18.24 -2.83
CA PRO A 147 -36.06 18.64 -4.24
C PRO A 147 -35.89 20.15 -4.46
N GLU A 148 -36.14 20.99 -3.46
CA GLU A 148 -36.01 22.44 -3.50
C GLU A 148 -34.61 22.90 -3.91
N ASN A 149 -34.51 24.03 -4.64
CA ASN A 149 -33.23 24.61 -5.04
C ASN A 149 -32.56 25.42 -3.92
N THR A 150 -33.35 25.96 -3.00
CA THR A 150 -32.87 26.74 -1.86
C THR A 150 -33.08 25.94 -0.61
N LEU A 151 -31.99 25.65 0.09
CA LEU A 151 -32.01 24.84 1.30
C LEU A 151 -32.27 25.72 2.52
N ALA A 152 -33.07 25.22 3.45
CA ALA A 152 -33.19 25.80 4.77
C ALA A 152 -31.83 25.70 5.51
N PRO A 153 -31.54 26.61 6.46
CA PRO A 153 -30.29 26.58 7.21
C PRO A 153 -30.02 25.25 7.95
N GLU A 154 -31.08 24.55 8.37
CA GLU A 154 -30.97 23.24 9.03
C GLU A 154 -30.52 22.14 8.07
N GLN A 155 -31.09 22.10 6.86
CA GLN A 155 -30.71 21.16 5.81
C GLN A 155 -29.27 21.40 5.34
N LEU A 156 -28.84 22.67 5.29
CA LEU A 156 -27.46 23.02 4.97
C LEU A 156 -26.48 22.47 6.02
N LYS A 157 -26.80 22.62 7.30
CA LYS A 157 -26.00 22.06 8.41
C LYS A 157 -25.96 20.53 8.38
N GLU A 158 -27.08 19.90 8.03
CA GLU A 158 -27.14 18.44 7.88
C GLU A 158 -26.20 17.97 6.75
N ALA A 159 -26.26 18.61 5.58
CA ALA A 159 -25.38 18.30 4.44
C ALA A 159 -23.90 18.53 4.78
N GLU A 160 -23.58 19.61 5.50
CA GLU A 160 -22.22 19.89 5.95
C GLU A 160 -21.71 18.81 6.92
N ALA A 161 -22.50 18.45 7.93
CA ALA A 161 -22.14 17.40 8.87
C ALA A 161 -21.94 16.05 8.16
N PHE A 162 -22.76 15.77 7.15
CA PHE A 162 -22.65 14.58 6.32
C PHE A 162 -21.32 14.55 5.54
N LEU A 163 -20.95 15.67 4.91
CA LEU A 163 -19.70 15.82 4.18
C LEU A 163 -18.48 15.76 5.11
N GLN A 164 -18.53 16.43 6.26
CA GLN A 164 -17.46 16.43 7.25
C GLN A 164 -17.17 15.00 7.75
N LYS A 165 -18.20 14.24 8.07
CA LYS A 165 -18.07 12.83 8.49
C LYS A 165 -17.40 11.97 7.42
N PHE A 166 -17.76 12.15 6.15
CA PHE A 166 -17.14 11.43 5.04
C PHE A 166 -15.63 11.74 4.96
N ILE A 167 -15.27 13.02 5.08
CA ILE A 167 -13.89 13.50 5.01
C ILE A 167 -13.06 12.96 6.18
N ASP A 168 -13.58 13.04 7.40
CA ASP A 168 -12.89 12.56 8.60
C ASP A 168 -12.66 11.05 8.54
N THR A 169 -13.67 10.30 8.08
CA THR A 169 -13.56 8.84 7.92
C THR A 169 -12.52 8.49 6.85
N ALA A 170 -12.50 9.22 5.73
CA ALA A 170 -11.49 9.03 4.68
C ALA A 170 -10.07 9.34 5.21
N HIS A 171 -9.93 10.38 6.03
CA HIS A 171 -8.66 10.76 6.65
C HIS A 171 -8.15 9.67 7.59
N GLU A 172 -9.02 9.13 8.44
CA GLU A 172 -8.64 8.07 9.38
C GLU A 172 -8.23 6.77 8.66
N ILE A 173 -8.85 6.42 7.53
CA ILE A 173 -8.39 5.28 6.70
C ILE A 173 -6.96 5.50 6.21
N VAL A 174 -6.66 6.68 5.66
CA VAL A 174 -5.31 7.01 5.15
C VAL A 174 -4.28 7.05 6.28
N LYS A 175 -4.66 7.59 7.43
CA LYS A 175 -3.81 7.67 8.62
C LYS A 175 -3.53 6.29 9.22
N ALA A 176 -4.55 5.43 9.29
CA ALA A 176 -4.40 4.05 9.74
C ALA A 176 -3.47 3.25 8.81
N GLU A 177 -3.59 3.45 7.49
CA GLU A 177 -2.64 2.88 6.53
C GLU A 177 -1.22 3.37 6.82
N THR A 178 -1.01 4.68 6.95
CA THR A 178 0.32 5.26 7.22
C THR A 178 0.92 4.76 8.54
N ALA A 179 0.12 4.65 9.60
CA ALA A 179 0.56 4.14 10.89
C ALA A 179 0.97 2.66 10.80
N ALA A 180 0.18 1.84 10.10
CA ALA A 180 0.51 0.44 9.85
C ALA A 180 1.80 0.30 9.02
N TRP A 181 2.15 1.28 8.18
CA TRP A 181 3.44 1.31 7.47
C TRP A 181 4.58 1.53 8.44
N GLY A 182 4.47 2.52 9.34
CA GLY A 182 5.49 2.81 10.34
C GLY A 182 5.80 1.61 11.24
N ILE A 183 4.77 0.91 11.72
CA ILE A 183 4.93 -0.30 12.55
C ILE A 183 5.69 -1.40 11.79
N ALA A 184 5.26 -1.70 10.56
CA ALA A 184 5.91 -2.74 9.75
C ALA A 184 7.40 -2.45 9.49
N VAL A 185 7.76 -1.18 9.24
CA VAL A 185 9.16 -0.78 9.04
C VAL A 185 9.99 -1.00 10.31
N VAL A 186 9.45 -0.66 11.49
CA VAL A 186 10.14 -0.85 12.77
C VAL A 186 10.33 -2.34 13.08
N GLU A 187 9.32 -3.17 12.84
CA GLU A 187 9.39 -4.63 13.02
C GLU A 187 10.46 -5.25 12.12
N ASP A 188 10.49 -4.89 10.83
CA ASP A 188 11.48 -5.41 9.88
C ASP A 188 12.91 -5.00 10.30
N MET A 189 13.11 -3.79 10.83
CA MET A 189 14.40 -3.35 11.36
C MET A 189 14.84 -4.15 12.61
N GLN A 190 13.92 -4.46 13.51
CA GLN A 190 14.22 -5.26 14.71
C GLN A 190 14.57 -6.70 14.34
N GLU A 191 13.84 -7.30 13.41
CA GLU A 191 14.13 -8.63 12.91
C GLU A 191 15.52 -8.71 12.26
N LEU A 192 15.87 -7.74 11.40
CA LEU A 192 17.20 -7.67 10.79
C LEU A 192 18.32 -7.58 11.84
N LYS A 193 18.14 -6.75 12.88
CA LYS A 193 19.12 -6.64 13.98
C LYS A 193 19.28 -7.97 14.72
N ASN A 194 18.19 -8.68 14.97
CA ASN A 194 18.21 -9.96 15.67
C ASN A 194 18.94 -11.03 14.84
N LEU A 195 18.70 -11.11 13.53
CA LEU A 195 19.37 -12.05 12.64
C LEU A 195 20.88 -11.78 12.55
N ILE A 196 21.28 -10.51 12.47
CA ILE A 196 22.71 -10.13 12.48
C ILE A 196 23.36 -10.51 13.82
N GLY A 197 22.69 -10.24 14.94
CA GLY A 197 23.18 -10.56 16.28
C GLY A 197 23.30 -12.08 16.52
N GLN A 198 22.35 -12.88 16.02
CA GLN A 198 22.41 -14.34 16.11
C GLN A 198 23.55 -14.92 15.27
N ASN A 199 23.74 -14.43 14.05
CA ASN A 199 24.85 -14.85 13.20
C ASN A 199 26.23 -14.47 13.77
N ALA A 200 26.33 -13.31 14.43
CA ALA A 200 27.57 -12.90 15.11
C ALA A 200 27.90 -13.82 16.30
N LYS A 201 26.90 -14.24 17.09
CA LYS A 201 27.06 -15.21 18.19
C LYS A 201 27.43 -16.60 17.68
N ALA A 202 26.73 -17.12 16.67
CA ALA A 202 27.03 -18.42 16.07
C ALA A 202 28.45 -18.52 15.47
N LYS A 203 29.00 -17.39 15.00
CA LYS A 203 30.38 -17.30 14.50
C LYS A 203 31.41 -17.24 15.63
N GLN A 204 31.07 -16.68 16.78
CA GLN A 204 31.94 -16.66 17.97
C GLN A 204 31.98 -18.02 18.68
N ASP A 205 30.85 -18.73 18.73
CA ASP A 205 30.76 -20.06 19.35
C ASP A 205 31.54 -21.10 18.51
N ASN A 206 31.45 -21.05 17.18
CA ASN A 206 32.28 -21.89 16.29
C ASN A 206 33.78 -21.57 16.34
N ALA A 207 34.17 -20.36 16.74
CA ALA A 207 35.58 -19.98 16.86
C ALA A 207 36.21 -20.39 18.20
N LYS A 208 35.38 -20.72 19.20
CA LYS A 208 35.83 -21.19 20.53
C LYS A 208 35.94 -22.71 20.64
N ASP A 209 35.38 -23.45 19.70
CA ASP A 209 35.48 -24.92 19.64
C ASP A 209 36.05 -25.36 18.28
N PRO A 210 37.36 -25.14 18.02
CA PRO A 210 38.03 -25.74 16.89
C PRO A 210 38.35 -27.20 17.27
N GLY A 211 37.52 -28.13 16.83
CA GLY A 211 37.87 -29.55 16.86
C GLY A 211 39.21 -29.81 16.18
#